data_AF-A0A915HFH0-F1
#
_entry.id   AF-A0A915HFH0-F1
#
_cell.length_a   1.000
_cell.length_b   1.000
_cell.length_c   1.000
_cell.angle_alpha   90.00
_cell.angle_beta   90.00
_cell.angle_gamma   90.00
#
_symmetry.space_group_name_H-M   'P 1'
#
loop_
_entity.id
_entity.type
_entity.pdbx_description
1 polymer ?
#
loop_
_entity_poly.entity_id
_entity_poly.type
_entity_poly.pdbx_seq_one_letter_code
_entity_poly.pdbx_strand_id
1 'polypeptide(L)'
;LIGNGSVAQSVLSSSKHGTFLSINIGFALAVGLGVYISGGVSGGHVNPAITLAMCLLGKTRWRQLPVYFAAQYLGCFFGALLVYMVYY
;
A
#
# COMPACT_ATOMS: atom_id res chain seq x y z
N LEU A 1 6.43 -1.62 -1.09
CA LEU A 1 7.86 -1.91 -0.80
C LEU A 1 8.16 -1.83 0.70
N ILE A 2 8.12 -0.64 1.32
CA ILE A 2 8.54 -0.44 2.72
C ILE A 2 7.72 -1.27 3.72
N GLY A 3 6.39 -1.28 3.62
CA GLY A 3 5.54 -2.06 4.53
C GLY A 3 5.77 -3.58 4.43
N ASN A 4 5.67 -4.16 3.23
CA ASN A 4 5.90 -5.60 3.06
C ASN A 4 7.37 -5.99 3.30
N GLY A 5 8.31 -5.08 3.03
CA GLY A 5 9.74 -5.27 3.31
C GLY A 5 10.05 -5.27 4.80
N SER A 6 9.38 -4.45 5.62
CA SER A 6 9.57 -4.48 7.08
C SER A 6 9.07 -5.80 7.69
N VAL A 7 8.00 -6.38 7.14
CA VAL A 7 7.54 -7.73 7.50
C VAL A 7 8.57 -8.77 7.08
N ALA A 8 9.02 -8.76 5.83
CA ALA A 8 10.05 -9.68 5.33
C ALA A 8 11.33 -9.61 6.19
N GLN A 9 11.80 -8.40 6.52
CA GLN A 9 12.95 -8.20 7.40
C GLN A 9 12.75 -8.84 8.77
N SER A 10 11.60 -8.62 9.41
CA SER A 10 11.31 -9.18 10.73
C SER A 10 11.24 -10.71 10.71
N VAL A 11 10.60 -11.30 9.70
CA VAL A 11 10.38 -12.74 9.60
C VAL A 11 11.69 -13.46 9.23
N LEU A 12 12.38 -13.00 8.18
CA LEU A 12 13.62 -13.65 7.72
C LEU A 12 14.77 -13.50 8.72
N SER A 13 14.80 -12.41 9.49
CA SER A 13 15.81 -12.23 10.55
C SER A 13 15.45 -12.92 11.87
N SER A 14 14.36 -13.69 11.94
CA SER A 14 13.84 -14.27 13.20
C SER A 14 13.69 -13.21 14.31
N SER A 15 13.12 -12.06 13.96
CA SER A 15 12.89 -10.90 14.83
C SER A 15 14.15 -10.22 15.39
N LYS A 16 15.36 -10.55 14.89
CA LYS A 16 16.60 -9.89 15.33
C LYS A 16 16.77 -8.49 14.74
N HIS A 17 16.35 -8.27 13.50
CA HIS A 17 16.54 -7.00 12.78
C HIS A 17 15.22 -6.32 12.40
N GLY A 18 14.13 -6.66 13.10
CA GLY A 18 12.83 -6.04 12.91
C GLY A 18 11.89 -6.47 14.01
N THR A 19 11.26 -5.50 14.66
CA THR A 19 10.26 -5.75 15.71
C THR A 19 8.86 -5.42 15.22
N PHE A 20 7.85 -5.82 15.98
CA PHE A 20 6.46 -5.46 15.71
C PHE A 20 6.29 -3.94 15.52
N LEU A 21 6.99 -3.12 16.32
CA LEU A 21 6.95 -1.66 16.19
C LEU A 21 7.49 -1.20 14.82
N SER A 22 8.59 -1.78 14.36
CA SER A 22 9.19 -1.47 13.06
C SER A 22 8.23 -1.76 11.90
N ILE A 23 7.43 -2.83 12.00
CA ILE A 23 6.41 -3.16 11.00
C ILE A 23 5.33 -2.10 10.96
N ASN A 24 4.77 -1.74 12.12
CA ASN A 24 3.70 -0.74 12.22
C ASN A 24 4.13 0.62 11.69
N ILE A 25 5.31 1.10 12.11
CA ILE A 25 5.86 2.39 11.64
C ILE A 25 6.14 2.32 10.13
N GLY A 26 6.72 1.22 9.65
CA GLY A 26 7.01 1.02 8.22
C GLY A 26 5.74 1.07 7.36
N PHE A 27 4.64 0.45 7.81
CA PHE A 27 3.36 0.53 7.11
C PHE A 27 2.74 1.93 7.19
N ALA A 28 2.72 2.55 8.37
CA ALA A 28 2.14 3.89 8.54
C ALA A 28 2.85 4.93 7.65
N LEU A 29 4.18 4.92 7.64
CA LEU A 29 4.97 5.80 6.78
C LEU A 29 4.77 5.48 5.30
N ALA A 30 4.73 4.20 4.91
CA ALA A 30 4.51 3.81 3.53
C ALA A 30 3.16 4.30 2.99
N VAL A 31 2.08 4.11 3.78
CA VAL A 31 0.75 4.59 3.41
C VAL A 31 0.71 6.11 3.39
N GLY A 32 1.24 6.79 4.42
CA GLY A 32 1.28 8.24 4.48
C GLY A 32 2.00 8.87 3.29
N LEU A 33 3.17 8.34 2.92
CA LEU A 33 3.92 8.79 1.74
C LEU A 33 3.17 8.50 0.43
N GLY A 34 2.54 7.33 0.33
CA GLY A 34 1.71 6.96 -0.83
C GLY A 34 0.55 7.93 -1.03
N VAL A 35 -0.14 8.32 0.05
CA VAL A 35 -1.21 9.32 0.01
C VAL A 35 -0.66 10.70 -0.33
N TYR A 36 0.47 11.12 0.24
CA TYR A 36 1.09 12.42 -0.04
C TYR A 36 1.43 12.58 -1.53
N ILE A 37 2.04 11.57 -2.14
CA ILE A 37 2.43 11.59 -3.56
C ILE A 37 1.20 11.53 -4.47
N SER A 38 0.23 10.68 -4.15
CA SER A 38 -0.93 10.43 -5.03
C SER A 38 -2.12 11.36 -4.78
N GLY A 39 -2.08 12.16 -3.71
CA GLY A 39 -3.16 13.02 -3.23
C GLY A 39 -3.60 14.07 -4.25
N GLY A 40 -2.65 14.76 -4.87
CA GLY A 40 -2.94 15.85 -5.82
C GLY A 40 -3.57 15.39 -7.14
N VAL A 41 -3.45 14.10 -7.50
CA VAL A 41 -3.93 13.56 -8.79
C VAL A 41 -5.15 12.66 -8.60
N SER A 42 -5.08 11.73 -7.65
CA SER A 42 -6.07 10.66 -7.47
C SER A 42 -6.92 10.79 -6.20
N GLY A 43 -6.73 11.87 -5.43
CA GLY A 43 -7.32 12.01 -4.10
C GLY A 43 -6.70 11.09 -3.05
N GLY A 44 -5.63 10.37 -3.39
CA GLY A 44 -4.85 9.58 -2.43
C GLY A 44 -5.59 8.38 -1.87
N HIS A 45 -6.43 7.71 -2.67
CA HIS A 45 -7.22 6.58 -2.15
C HIS A 45 -6.34 5.42 -1.70
N VAL A 46 -5.36 5.01 -2.53
CA VAL A 46 -4.33 3.98 -2.27
C VAL A 46 -4.86 2.63 -1.71
N ASN A 47 -6.19 2.45 -1.70
CA ASN A 47 -6.89 1.35 -1.08
C ASN A 47 -8.25 1.18 -1.78
N PRO A 48 -8.58 -0.03 -2.25
CA PRO A 48 -9.85 -0.32 -2.90
C PRO A 48 -11.06 -0.04 -2.00
N ALA A 49 -10.96 -0.31 -0.70
CA ALA A 49 -12.03 -0.06 0.27
C ALA A 49 -12.28 1.45 0.45
N ILE A 50 -11.22 2.27 0.48
CA ILE A 50 -11.35 3.74 0.52
C ILE A 50 -11.98 4.25 -0.76
N THR A 51 -11.57 3.72 -1.92
CA THR A 51 -12.16 4.07 -3.21
C THR A 51 -13.66 3.76 -3.24
N LEU A 52 -14.06 2.59 -2.76
CA LEU A 52 -15.47 2.20 -2.65
C LEU A 52 -16.25 3.11 -1.69
N ALA A 53 -15.69 3.43 -0.52
CA ALA A 53 -16.30 4.34 0.44
C ALA A 53 -16.50 5.74 -0.16
N MET A 54 -15.51 6.28 -0.87
CA MET A 54 -15.61 7.57 -1.55
C MET A 54 -16.64 7.56 -2.68
N CYS A 55 -16.81 6.41 -3.33
CA CYS A 55 -17.84 6.21 -4.34
C CYS A 55 -19.26 6.19 -3.72
N LEU A 56 -19.43 5.51 -2.59
CA LEU A 56 -20.68 5.49 -1.81
C LEU A 56 -21.05 6.87 -1.26
N LEU A 57 -20.05 7.65 -0.85
CA LEU A 57 -20.21 9.04 -0.38
C LEU A 57 -20.41 10.05 -1.52
N GLY A 58 -20.44 9.60 -2.79
CA GLY A 58 -20.64 10.46 -3.96
C GLY A 58 -19.45 11.36 -4.32
N LYS A 59 -18.28 11.15 -3.71
CA LYS A 59 -17.05 11.93 -3.96
C LYS A 59 -16.26 11.44 -5.18
N THR A 60 -16.55 10.24 -5.68
CA THR A 60 -15.89 9.65 -6.84
C THR A 60 -16.92 9.00 -7.75
N ARG A 61 -16.71 9.06 -9.08
CA ARG A 61 -17.63 8.45 -10.04
C ARG A 61 -17.50 6.93 -10.03
N TRP A 62 -18.63 6.22 -10.00
CA TRP A 62 -18.71 4.75 -10.10
C TRP A 62 -17.94 4.16 -11.28
N ARG A 63 -17.88 4.88 -12.40
CA ARG A 63 -17.15 4.45 -13.60
C ARG A 63 -15.63 4.40 -13.42
N GLN A 64 -15.09 5.13 -12.44
CA GLN A 64 -13.65 5.15 -12.14
C GLN A 64 -13.25 4.03 -11.16
N LEU A 65 -14.20 3.49 -10.39
CA LEU A 65 -13.95 2.45 -9.41
C LEU A 65 -13.17 1.23 -9.97
N PRO A 66 -13.56 0.62 -11.11
CA PRO A 66 -12.81 -0.53 -11.64
C PRO A 66 -11.38 -0.16 -12.07
N VAL A 67 -11.16 1.06 -12.56
CA VAL A 67 -9.83 1.54 -12.96
C VAL A 67 -8.94 1.73 -11.72
N TYR A 68 -9.48 2.31 -10.65
CA TYR A 68 -8.76 2.44 -9.38
C TYR A 68 -8.42 1.08 -8.78
N PHE A 69 -9.36 0.14 -8.78
CA PHE A 69 -9.12 -1.22 -8.31
C PHE A 69 -7.98 -1.88 -9.10
N ALA A 70 -8.07 -1.88 -10.43
CA ALA A 70 -7.04 -2.48 -11.28
C ALA A 70 -5.65 -1.85 -11.03
N ALA A 71 -5.56 -0.52 -10.97
CA ALA A 71 -4.31 0.18 -10.69
C ALA A 71 -3.74 -0.15 -9.30
N GLN A 72 -4.58 -0.20 -8.27
CA GLN A 72 -4.17 -0.53 -6.90
C GLN A 72 -3.71 -1.98 -6.77
N TYR A 73 -4.44 -2.93 -7.37
CA TYR A 73 -4.05 -4.35 -7.37
C TYR A 73 -2.74 -4.59 -8.12
N LEU A 74 -2.57 -3.99 -9.31
CA LEU A 74 -1.32 -4.09 -10.05
C LEU A 74 -0.16 -3.47 -9.26
N GLY A 75 -0.36 -2.30 -8.65
CA GLY A 75 0.64 -1.67 -7.78
C GLY A 75 1.04 -2.54 -6.59
N CYS A 76 0.07 -3.17 -5.92
CA CYS A 76 0.32 -4.14 -4.85
C CYS A 76 1.08 -5.36 -5.35
N PHE A 77 0.70 -5.92 -6.50
CA PHE A 77 1.35 -7.09 -7.10
C PHE A 77 2.82 -6.82 -7.42
N PHE A 78 3.11 -5.74 -8.16
CA PHE A 78 4.50 -5.37 -8.46
C PHE A 78 5.29 -5.00 -7.20
N GLY A 79 4.65 -4.34 -6.24
CA GLY A 79 5.26 -4.01 -4.96
C GLY A 79 5.65 -5.26 -4.15
N ALA A 80 4.83 -6.32 -4.18
CA ALA A 80 5.13 -7.60 -3.55
C ALA A 80 6.22 -8.37 -4.32
N LEU A 81 6.15 -8.39 -5.66
CA LEU A 81 7.15 -9.01 -6.53
C LEU A 81 8.53 -8.41 -6.31
N LEU A 82 8.64 -7.08 -6.21
CA LEU A 82 9.92 -6.42 -5.94
C LEU A 82 10.48 -6.78 -4.56
N VAL A 83 9.63 -6.88 -3.53
CA VAL A 83 10.08 -7.34 -2.20
C VAL A 83 10.57 -8.78 -2.28
N TYR A 84 9.87 -9.66 -2.99
CA TYR A 84 10.34 -11.03 -3.21
C TYR A 84 11.72 -11.05 -3.89
N MET A 85 11.91 -10.29 -4.96
CA MET A 85 13.20 -10.22 -5.69
C MET A 85 14.36 -9.67 -4.83
N VAL A 86 14.08 -8.83 -3.84
CA VAL A 86 15.10 -8.28 -2.92
C VAL A 86 15.49 -9.28 -1.83
N TYR A 87 14.56 -10.15 -1.41
CA TYR A 87 14.74 -11.08 -0.29
C TYR A 87 14.91 -12.55 -0.71
N TYR A 88 14.89 -12.83 -2.01
CA TYR A 88 15.22 -14.13 -2.60
C TYR A 88 16.74 -14.33 -2.63
#